data_AF-G2RCN1-F1
#
_entry.id   AF-G2RCN1-F1
#
_cell.length_a   1.000
_cell.length_b   1.000
_cell.length_c   1.000
_cell.angle_alpha   90.00
_cell.angle_beta   90.00
_cell.angle_gamma   90.00
#
_symmetry.space_group_name_H-M   'P 1'
#
loop_
_entity.id
_entity.type
_entity.pdbx_description
1 polymer ?
#
loop_
_entity_poly.entity_id
_entity_poly.type
_entity_poly.pdbx_seq_one_letter_code
_entity_poly.pdbx_strand_id
1 'polypeptide(L)'
;MDDFSKSIAATTSSALSGEAQATAAKIQKAVTAGVVGDGALQARLSGLSARLQVFRLHADQLSRCIADAPVVHPNLGDVLKSSLAESAHALRTVTGRLEPGSDSLDSHAVSAFEALLAAYTRLFVLGTQLLTIETEQEQQAKLASPVAREIVAAAHNASQGVLSFSYAMEN
;
A
#
# COMPACT_ATOMS: atom_id res chain seq x y z
N MET A 1 -13.17 7.66 -20.00
CA MET A 1 -11.98 7.44 -19.14
C MET A 1 -11.93 8.64 -18.23
N ASP A 2 -12.05 8.45 -16.92
CA ASP A 2 -11.95 9.59 -15.99
C ASP A 2 -10.49 10.05 -15.92
N ASP A 3 -10.23 11.31 -16.18
CA ASP A 3 -8.89 11.89 -16.13
C ASP A 3 -8.30 11.82 -14.70
N PHE A 4 -6.97 11.84 -14.62
CA PHE A 4 -6.26 11.91 -13.34
C PHE A 4 -6.57 13.23 -12.62
N SER A 5 -6.89 13.14 -11.31
CA SER A 5 -7.10 14.30 -10.44
C SER A 5 -6.14 14.27 -9.27
N LYS A 6 -5.30 15.31 -9.16
CA LYS A 6 -4.36 15.49 -8.03
C LYS A 6 -5.09 15.47 -6.69
N SER A 7 -6.25 16.13 -6.60
CA SER A 7 -7.04 16.14 -5.37
C SER A 7 -7.52 14.75 -4.98
N ILE A 8 -8.10 13.99 -5.91
CA ILE A 8 -8.59 12.63 -5.64
C ILE A 8 -7.42 11.72 -5.26
N ALA A 9 -6.30 11.79 -5.98
CA ALA A 9 -5.13 10.97 -5.71
C ALA A 9 -4.49 11.30 -4.36
N ALA A 10 -4.34 12.59 -4.01
CA ALA A 10 -3.84 13.02 -2.70
C ALA A 10 -4.78 12.54 -1.58
N THR A 11 -6.09 12.75 -1.72
CA THR A 11 -7.08 12.27 -0.74
C THR A 11 -7.05 10.76 -0.57
N THR A 12 -6.92 10.01 -1.67
CA THR A 12 -6.82 8.53 -1.61
C THR A 12 -5.53 8.09 -0.90
N SER A 13 -4.41 8.75 -1.18
CA SER A 13 -3.13 8.50 -0.50
C SER A 13 -3.20 8.82 1.00
N SER A 14 -3.87 9.90 1.38
CA SER A 14 -4.12 10.24 2.78
C SER A 14 -5.07 9.24 3.46
N ALA A 15 -6.10 8.75 2.76
CA ALA A 15 -6.98 7.71 3.28
C ALA A 15 -6.22 6.39 3.55
N LEU A 16 -5.32 6.00 2.66
CA LEU A 16 -4.43 4.84 2.85
C LEU A 16 -3.55 4.98 4.10
N SER A 17 -3.03 6.18 4.37
CA SER A 17 -2.29 6.48 5.59
C SER A 17 -3.15 6.28 6.85
N GLY A 18 -4.37 6.83 6.85
CA GLY A 18 -5.33 6.65 7.94
C GLY A 18 -5.70 5.18 8.17
N GLU A 19 -5.92 4.43 7.09
CA GLU A 19 -6.21 3.00 7.16
C GLU A 19 -5.02 2.21 7.72
N ALA A 20 -3.80 2.46 7.25
CA ALA A 20 -2.60 1.81 7.76
C ALA A 20 -2.38 2.09 9.27
N GLN A 21 -2.66 3.30 9.72
CA GLN A 21 -2.62 3.65 11.15
C GLN A 21 -3.66 2.88 11.96
N ALA A 22 -4.90 2.82 11.48
CA ALA A 22 -5.98 2.09 12.15
C ALA A 22 -5.65 0.59 12.24
N THR A 23 -5.13 0.01 11.16
CA THR A 23 -4.72 -1.40 11.11
C THR A 23 -3.56 -1.70 12.05
N ALA A 24 -2.55 -0.82 12.12
CA ALA A 24 -1.44 -0.97 13.07
C ALA A 24 -1.94 -0.94 14.53
N ALA A 25 -2.88 -0.05 14.84
CA ALA A 25 -3.50 0.02 16.17
C ALA A 25 -4.29 -1.24 16.52
N LYS A 26 -5.04 -1.80 15.55
CA LYS A 26 -5.75 -3.10 15.71
C LYS A 26 -4.76 -4.23 16.02
N ILE A 27 -3.67 -4.34 15.25
CA ILE A 27 -2.63 -5.36 15.47
C ILE A 27 -1.98 -5.20 16.84
N GLN A 28 -1.59 -3.97 17.20
CA GLN A 28 -0.96 -3.71 18.50
C GLN A 28 -1.88 -4.10 19.67
N LYS A 29 -3.18 -3.79 19.57
CA LYS A 29 -4.17 -4.19 20.57
C LYS A 29 -4.27 -5.71 20.68
N ALA A 30 -4.31 -6.43 19.55
CA ALA A 30 -4.36 -7.90 19.54
C ALA A 30 -3.10 -8.54 20.16
N VAL A 31 -1.91 -8.00 19.86
CA VAL A 31 -0.63 -8.42 20.42
C VAL A 31 -0.57 -8.20 21.93
N THR A 32 -0.99 -7.02 22.42
CA THR A 32 -0.95 -6.67 23.85
C THR A 32 -2.01 -7.43 24.66
N ALA A 33 -3.17 -7.73 24.08
CA ALA A 33 -4.23 -8.47 24.75
C ALA A 33 -3.92 -9.97 24.94
N GLY A 34 -2.79 -10.46 24.45
CA GLY A 34 -2.39 -11.87 24.60
C GLY A 34 -3.30 -12.85 23.87
N VAL A 35 -4.10 -12.36 22.91
CA VAL A 35 -5.04 -13.18 22.12
C VAL A 35 -4.27 -14.14 21.19
N VAL A 36 -3.01 -13.83 20.91
CA VAL A 36 -2.12 -14.64 20.09
C VAL A 36 -1.26 -15.52 21.00
N GLY A 37 -1.66 -16.79 21.16
CA GLY A 37 -0.94 -17.76 22.00
C GLY A 37 0.40 -18.24 21.42
N ASP A 38 0.69 -17.91 20.16
CA ASP A 38 1.94 -18.26 19.46
C ASP A 38 2.91 -17.06 19.42
N GLY A 39 4.04 -17.21 20.12
CA GLY A 39 5.09 -16.18 20.17
C GLY A 39 5.73 -15.84 18.82
N ALA A 40 5.77 -16.79 17.86
CA ALA A 40 6.28 -16.52 16.52
C ALA A 40 5.31 -15.64 15.72
N LEU A 41 4.01 -15.95 15.80
CA LEU A 41 2.96 -15.12 15.20
C LEU A 41 2.92 -13.73 15.84
N GLN A 42 3.07 -13.63 17.16
CA GLN A 42 3.13 -12.35 17.87
C GLN A 42 4.31 -11.47 17.41
N ALA A 43 5.50 -12.06 17.21
CA ALA A 43 6.66 -11.34 16.69
C ALA A 43 6.44 -10.85 15.25
N ARG A 44 5.83 -11.69 14.38
CA ARG A 44 5.48 -11.30 13.01
C ARG A 44 4.46 -10.16 12.98
N LEU A 45 3.44 -10.22 13.82
CA LEU A 45 2.44 -9.15 13.96
C LEU A 45 3.07 -7.84 14.45
N SER A 46 4.03 -7.90 15.37
CA SER A 46 4.79 -6.72 15.80
C SER A 46 5.60 -6.12 14.65
N GLY A 47 6.29 -6.96 13.85
CA GLY A 47 7.00 -6.52 12.64
C GLY A 47 6.07 -5.92 11.58
N LEU A 48 4.87 -6.49 11.43
CA LEU A 48 3.84 -5.99 10.53
C LEU A 48 3.34 -4.59 10.93
N SER A 49 3.14 -4.35 12.23
CA SER A 49 2.81 -3.02 12.77
C SER A 49 3.87 -1.98 12.41
N ALA A 50 5.17 -2.32 12.53
CA ALA A 50 6.26 -1.44 12.12
C ALA A 50 6.26 -1.14 10.61
N ARG A 51 6.01 -2.16 9.76
CA ARG A 51 5.89 -1.97 8.31
C ARG A 51 4.71 -1.08 7.93
N LEU A 52 3.59 -1.17 8.65
CA LEU A 52 2.45 -0.28 8.47
C LEU A 52 2.79 1.19 8.76
N GLN A 53 3.63 1.45 9.77
CA GLN A 53 4.09 2.80 10.06
C GLN A 53 4.98 3.36 8.94
N VAL A 54 5.86 2.53 8.36
CA VAL A 54 6.68 2.91 7.19
C VAL A 54 5.81 3.18 5.97
N PHE A 55 4.87 2.28 5.66
CA PHE A 55 3.90 2.45 4.58
C PHE A 55 3.11 3.76 4.75
N ARG A 56 2.61 4.02 5.96
CA ARG A 56 1.89 5.26 6.31
C ARG A 56 2.71 6.50 6.00
N LEU A 57 3.96 6.54 6.47
CA LEU A 57 4.85 7.68 6.24
C LEU A 57 5.03 7.97 4.75
N HIS A 58 5.21 6.92 3.94
CA HIS A 58 5.36 7.07 2.50
C HIS A 58 4.04 7.44 1.79
N ALA A 59 2.89 6.98 2.28
CA ALA A 59 1.58 7.39 1.78
C ALA A 59 1.28 8.87 2.10
N ASP A 60 1.66 9.36 3.28
CA ASP A 60 1.56 10.79 3.65
C ASP A 60 2.48 11.65 2.79
N GLN A 61 3.73 11.20 2.61
CA GLN A 61 4.69 11.92 1.77
C GLN A 61 4.21 11.99 0.31
N LEU A 62 3.71 10.88 -0.23
CA LEU A 62 3.14 10.84 -1.57
C LEU A 62 1.93 11.78 -1.68
N SER A 63 1.04 11.79 -0.69
CA SER A 63 -0.12 12.70 -0.67
C SER A 63 0.29 14.16 -0.79
N ARG A 64 1.31 14.59 -0.04
CA ARG A 64 1.84 15.96 -0.11
C ARG A 64 2.45 16.25 -1.47
N CYS A 65 3.31 15.36 -1.96
CA CYS A 65 3.93 15.52 -3.27
C CYS A 65 2.92 15.54 -4.42
N ILE A 66 1.83 14.77 -4.35
CA ILE A 66 0.75 14.83 -5.36
C ILE A 66 0.06 16.21 -5.32
N ALA A 67 -0.26 16.71 -4.13
CA ALA A 67 -0.92 18.00 -3.98
C ALA A 67 -0.06 19.15 -4.53
N ASP A 68 1.24 19.12 -4.17
CA ASP A 68 2.18 20.20 -4.44
C ASP A 68 2.89 20.08 -5.79
N ALA A 69 2.74 18.94 -6.49
CA ALA A 69 3.42 18.72 -7.77
C ALA A 69 3.09 19.83 -8.78
N PRO A 70 4.11 20.52 -9.33
CA PRO A 70 3.91 21.58 -10.32
C PRO A 70 3.40 20.99 -11.63
N VAL A 71 3.81 19.76 -11.93
CA VAL A 71 3.41 19.03 -13.13
C VAL A 71 3.28 17.54 -12.84
N VAL A 72 2.34 16.89 -13.52
CA VAL A 72 2.15 15.44 -13.44
C VAL A 72 1.95 14.94 -14.86
N HIS A 73 2.95 14.24 -15.39
CA HIS A 73 2.84 13.62 -16.70
C HIS A 73 1.62 12.66 -16.74
N PRO A 74 0.82 12.61 -17.81
CA PRO A 74 -0.39 11.78 -17.90
C PRO A 74 -0.17 10.31 -17.50
N ASN A 75 0.85 9.66 -18.06
CA ASN A 75 1.20 8.26 -17.70
C ASN A 75 1.53 8.07 -16.21
N LEU A 76 2.15 9.05 -15.55
CA LEU A 76 2.39 8.99 -14.12
C LEU A 76 1.06 9.10 -13.36
N GLY A 77 0.18 10.00 -13.81
CA GLY A 77 -1.19 10.11 -13.29
C GLY A 77 -1.95 8.79 -13.36
N ASP A 78 -1.92 8.11 -14.51
CA ASP A 78 -2.58 6.81 -14.70
C ASP A 78 -2.02 5.73 -13.78
N VAL A 79 -0.69 5.65 -13.68
CA VAL A 79 -0.01 4.70 -12.78
C VAL A 79 -0.39 4.97 -11.32
N LEU A 80 -0.37 6.22 -10.87
CA LEU A 80 -0.74 6.60 -9.51
C LEU A 80 -2.22 6.28 -9.23
N LYS A 81 -3.10 6.61 -10.17
CA LYS A 81 -4.54 6.32 -10.06
C LYS A 81 -4.82 4.84 -9.86
N SER A 82 -4.30 3.99 -10.75
CA SER A 82 -4.50 2.53 -10.66
C SER A 82 -3.90 1.98 -9.36
N SER A 83 -2.65 2.37 -9.08
CA SER A 83 -1.92 1.84 -7.94
C SER A 83 -2.57 2.21 -6.60
N LEU A 84 -3.03 3.45 -6.43
CA LEU A 84 -3.71 3.88 -5.20
C LEU A 84 -5.03 3.15 -5.01
N ALA A 85 -5.82 2.96 -6.08
CA ALA A 85 -7.07 2.22 -6.02
C ALA A 85 -6.85 0.74 -5.66
N GLU A 86 -5.88 0.09 -6.32
CA GLU A 86 -5.50 -1.30 -6.04
C GLU A 86 -4.98 -1.46 -4.61
N SER A 87 -4.11 -0.55 -4.16
CA SER A 87 -3.58 -0.56 -2.79
C SER A 87 -4.71 -0.47 -1.76
N ALA A 88 -5.66 0.45 -1.96
CA ALA A 88 -6.77 0.65 -1.03
C ALA A 88 -7.69 -0.57 -0.99
N HIS A 89 -7.93 -1.22 -2.14
CA HIS A 89 -8.73 -2.43 -2.18
C HIS A 89 -8.03 -3.61 -1.47
N ALA A 90 -6.75 -3.82 -1.75
CA ALA A 90 -5.97 -4.89 -1.14
C ALA A 90 -5.80 -4.67 0.38
N LEU A 91 -5.49 -3.43 0.81
CA LEU A 91 -5.33 -3.08 2.23
C LEU A 91 -6.62 -3.32 3.03
N ARG A 92 -7.78 -2.94 2.48
CA ARG A 92 -9.08 -3.20 3.10
C ARG A 92 -9.37 -4.68 3.24
N THR A 93 -9.07 -5.44 2.19
CA THR A 93 -9.25 -6.90 2.16
C THR A 93 -8.46 -7.56 3.28
N VAL A 94 -7.18 -7.22 3.43
CA VAL A 94 -6.36 -7.76 4.50
C VAL A 94 -6.80 -7.28 5.88
N THR A 95 -7.12 -5.99 6.02
CA THR A 95 -7.54 -5.41 7.31
C THR A 95 -8.80 -6.06 7.84
N GLY A 96 -9.76 -6.41 6.96
CA GLY A 96 -10.97 -7.16 7.34
C GLY A 96 -10.68 -8.57 7.88
N ARG A 97 -9.57 -9.19 7.49
CA ARG A 97 -9.15 -10.52 7.99
C ARG A 97 -8.36 -10.44 9.31
N LEU A 98 -8.03 -9.24 9.78
CA LEU A 98 -7.36 -9.01 11.06
C LEU A 98 -8.35 -8.79 12.22
N GLU A 99 -9.66 -8.97 12.01
CA GLU A 99 -10.66 -8.72 13.03
C GLU A 99 -10.74 -9.84 14.09
N PRO A 100 -10.93 -9.48 15.39
CA PRO A 100 -10.99 -10.46 16.48
C PRO A 100 -12.12 -11.46 16.29
N GLY A 101 -11.83 -12.75 16.45
CA GLY A 101 -12.80 -13.83 16.26
C GLY A 101 -12.86 -14.39 14.83
N SER A 102 -12.05 -13.86 13.91
CA SER A 102 -11.74 -14.59 12.70
C SER A 102 -10.64 -15.62 13.00
N ASP A 103 -10.91 -16.90 12.79
CA ASP A 103 -9.89 -17.97 12.79
C ASP A 103 -8.88 -17.81 11.63
N SER A 104 -8.87 -16.66 10.94
CA SER A 104 -8.25 -16.45 9.62
C SER A 104 -6.90 -15.74 9.63
N LEU A 105 -6.34 -15.44 10.80
CA LEU A 105 -5.03 -14.79 10.90
C LEU A 105 -3.92 -15.84 10.76
N ASP A 106 -3.85 -16.44 9.57
CA ASP A 106 -2.87 -17.47 9.26
C ASP A 106 -1.55 -16.87 8.74
N SER A 107 -0.53 -17.72 8.70
CA SER A 107 0.82 -17.36 8.25
C SER A 107 0.86 -16.84 6.80
N HIS A 108 -0.08 -17.26 5.95
CA HIS A 108 -0.15 -16.87 4.55
C HIS A 108 -0.72 -15.47 4.38
N ALA A 109 -1.80 -15.14 5.08
CA ALA A 109 -2.39 -13.80 5.11
C ALA A 109 -1.37 -12.75 5.59
N VAL A 110 -0.62 -13.07 6.66
CA VAL A 110 0.45 -12.19 7.16
C VAL A 110 1.55 -12.01 6.09
N SER A 111 1.97 -13.09 5.44
CA SER A 111 3.01 -13.03 4.38
C SER A 111 2.56 -12.20 3.18
N ALA A 112 1.32 -12.38 2.73
CA ALA A 112 0.74 -11.60 1.64
C ALA A 112 0.67 -10.11 2.02
N PHE A 113 0.33 -9.80 3.27
CA PHE A 113 0.32 -8.43 3.74
C PHE A 113 1.71 -7.80 3.79
N GLU A 114 2.71 -8.52 4.28
CA GLU A 114 4.09 -8.06 4.30
C GLU A 114 4.60 -7.74 2.89
N ALA A 115 4.28 -8.59 1.91
CA ALA A 115 4.61 -8.37 0.50
C ALA A 115 3.91 -7.14 -0.08
N LEU A 116 2.61 -6.97 0.21
CA LEU A 116 1.82 -5.81 -0.20
C LEU A 116 2.45 -4.51 0.32
N LEU A 117 2.70 -4.42 1.63
CA LEU A 117 3.27 -3.22 2.25
C LEU A 117 4.65 -2.88 1.68
N ALA A 118 5.50 -3.89 1.47
CA ALA A 118 6.83 -3.69 0.91
C ALA A 118 6.78 -3.17 -0.54
N ALA A 119 5.92 -3.76 -1.37
CA ALA A 119 5.81 -3.39 -2.78
C ALA A 119 5.24 -1.96 -2.94
N TYR A 120 4.17 -1.63 -2.23
CA TYR A 120 3.57 -0.29 -2.29
C TYR A 120 4.44 0.79 -1.65
N THR A 121 5.18 0.48 -0.58
CA THR A 121 6.17 1.41 -0.03
C THR A 121 7.19 1.82 -1.10
N ARG A 122 7.73 0.87 -1.86
CA ARG A 122 8.67 1.14 -2.97
C ARG A 122 8.02 1.97 -4.08
N LEU A 123 6.78 1.65 -4.44
CA LEU A 123 6.02 2.41 -5.42
C LEU A 123 5.76 3.86 -4.96
N PHE A 124 5.41 4.08 -3.68
CA PHE A 124 5.20 5.43 -3.15
C PHE A 124 6.48 6.25 -3.10
N VAL A 125 7.63 5.62 -2.82
CA VAL A 125 8.95 6.26 -2.95
C VAL A 125 9.20 6.66 -4.41
N LEU A 126 8.97 5.76 -5.37
CA LEU A 126 9.11 6.07 -6.80
C LEU A 126 8.20 7.24 -7.21
N GLY A 127 6.92 7.17 -6.84
CA GLY A 127 5.94 8.22 -7.12
C GLY A 127 6.36 9.57 -6.54
N THR A 128 6.80 9.60 -5.28
CA THR A 128 7.34 10.79 -4.62
C THR A 128 8.51 11.37 -5.42
N GLN A 129 9.49 10.54 -5.80
CA GLN A 129 10.64 10.98 -6.57
C GLN A 129 10.29 11.51 -7.97
N LEU A 130 9.26 10.94 -8.62
CA LEU A 130 8.80 11.40 -9.93
C LEU A 130 8.07 12.74 -9.79
N LEU A 131 7.25 12.91 -8.76
CA LEU A 131 6.50 14.15 -8.51
C LEU A 131 7.38 15.33 -8.09
N THR A 132 8.61 15.08 -7.62
CA THR A 132 9.61 16.13 -7.38
C THR A 132 10.34 16.60 -8.64
N ILE A 133 10.15 15.93 -9.78
CA ILE A 133 10.76 16.33 -11.06
C ILE A 133 9.89 17.42 -11.69
N GLU A 134 10.53 18.52 -12.11
CA GLU A 134 9.83 19.72 -12.59
C GLU A 134 9.36 19.64 -14.05
N THR A 135 9.77 18.61 -14.80
CA THR A 135 9.42 18.45 -16.22
C THR A 135 8.74 17.12 -16.53
N GLU A 136 7.72 17.17 -17.38
CA GLU A 136 7.01 15.97 -17.84
C GLU A 136 7.91 14.99 -18.59
N GLN A 137 8.87 15.51 -19.36
CA GLN A 137 9.78 14.69 -20.17
C GLN A 137 10.71 13.85 -19.28
N GLU A 138 11.24 14.43 -18.21
CA GLU A 138 12.10 13.70 -17.28
C GLU A 138 11.30 12.73 -16.40
N GLN A 139 10.07 13.10 -15.99
CA GLN A 139 9.13 12.18 -15.34
C GLN A 139 8.88 10.95 -16.23
N GLN A 140 8.59 11.15 -17.51
CA GLN A 140 8.34 10.08 -18.46
C GLN A 140 9.57 9.22 -18.69
N ALA A 141 10.76 9.81 -18.84
CA ALA A 141 12.01 9.06 -19.03
C ALA A 141 12.31 8.14 -17.84
N LYS A 142 12.15 8.65 -16.61
CA LYS A 142 12.38 7.86 -15.39
C LYS A 142 11.29 6.80 -15.17
N LEU A 143 10.03 7.13 -15.45
CA LEU A 143 8.91 6.19 -15.42
C LEU A 143 9.06 5.06 -16.45
N ALA A 144 9.65 5.34 -17.60
CA ALA A 144 9.90 4.36 -18.65
C ALA A 144 11.06 3.40 -18.34
N SER A 145 11.85 3.65 -17.29
CA SER A 145 13.00 2.82 -16.92
C SER A 145 12.59 1.39 -16.52
N PRO A 146 13.44 0.38 -16.74
CA PRO A 146 13.16 -1.00 -16.32
C PRO A 146 12.83 -1.11 -14.82
N VAL A 147 13.58 -0.39 -13.99
CA VAL A 147 13.38 -0.36 -12.54
C VAL A 147 12.00 0.17 -12.17
N ALA A 148 11.53 1.25 -12.81
CA ALA A 148 10.19 1.77 -12.55
C ALA A 148 9.10 0.76 -12.93
N ARG A 149 9.24 0.08 -14.08
CA ARG A 149 8.29 -0.97 -14.50
C ARG A 149 8.28 -2.16 -13.54
N GLU A 150 9.44 -2.59 -13.06
CA GLU A 150 9.54 -3.66 -12.06
C GLU A 150 8.86 -3.29 -10.75
N ILE A 151 9.03 -2.05 -10.27
CA ILE A 151 8.36 -1.56 -9.05
C ILE A 151 6.84 -1.56 -9.22
N VAL A 152 6.33 -1.04 -10.35
CA VAL A 152 4.88 -1.01 -10.64
C VAL A 152 4.32 -2.43 -10.75
N ALA A 153 5.00 -3.31 -11.48
CA ALA A 153 4.59 -4.70 -11.64
C ALA A 153 4.59 -5.46 -10.30
N ALA A 154 5.60 -5.24 -9.45
CA ALA A 154 5.65 -5.85 -8.12
C ALA A 154 4.48 -5.40 -7.23
N ALA A 155 4.12 -4.11 -7.25
CA ALA A 155 2.97 -3.60 -6.50
C ALA A 155 1.65 -4.21 -6.99
N HIS A 156 1.46 -4.25 -8.31
CA HIS A 156 0.29 -4.90 -8.92
C HIS A 156 0.20 -6.37 -8.55
N ASN A 157 1.29 -7.14 -8.71
CA ASN A 157 1.33 -8.56 -8.39
C ASN A 157 1.07 -8.84 -6.91
N ALA A 158 1.57 -7.99 -6.00
CA ALA A 158 1.30 -8.12 -4.58
C ALA A 158 -0.19 -7.91 -4.25
N SER A 159 -0.85 -6.94 -4.90
CA SER A 159 -2.31 -6.75 -4.79
C SER A 159 -3.07 -7.97 -5.31
N GLN A 160 -2.71 -8.50 -6.47
CA GLN A 160 -3.37 -9.70 -7.03
C GLN A 160 -3.16 -10.93 -6.13
N GLY A 161 -1.99 -11.08 -5.51
CA GLY A 161 -1.74 -12.15 -4.54
C GLY A 161 -2.67 -12.10 -3.33
N VAL A 162 -2.89 -10.89 -2.78
CA VAL A 162 -3.84 -10.67 -1.67
C VAL A 162 -5.28 -10.99 -2.10
N LEU A 163 -5.70 -10.52 -3.26
CA LEU A 163 -7.08 -10.70 -3.73
C LEU A 163 -7.38 -12.15 -4.09
N SER A 164 -6.45 -12.84 -4.78
CA SER A 164 -6.59 -14.25 -5.14
C SER A 164 -6.73 -15.14 -3.91
N PHE A 165 -5.98 -14.84 -2.84
CA PHE A 165 -6.11 -15.54 -1.57
C PHE A 165 -7.48 -15.31 -0.93
N SER A 166 -7.99 -14.07 -0.94
CA SER A 166 -9.31 -13.79 -0.37
C SER A 166 -10.43 -14.54 -1.10
N TYR A 167 -10.39 -14.64 -2.43
CA TYR A 167 -11.39 -15.37 -3.21
C TYR A 167 -11.30 -16.89 -3.05
N ALA A 168 -10.09 -17.44 -2.87
CA ALA A 168 -9.90 -18.88 -2.69
C ALA A 168 -10.45 -19.40 -1.35
N MET A 169 -10.61 -18.54 -0.35
CA MET A 169 -11.17 -18.91 0.96
C MET A 169 -12.68 -18.63 1.11
N GLU A 170 -13.31 -18.03 0.08
CA GLU A 170 -14.75 -17.77 0.03
C GLU A 170 -15.54 -18.85 -0.73
N ASN A 171 -14.86 -19.85 -1.30
CA ASN A 171 -15.43 -21.04 -1.94
C ASN A 171 -15.03 -22.31 -1.19
#